data_AF-A0A6A6QAM6-F1
#
_entry.id   AF-A0A6A6QAM6-F1
#
_cell.length_a   1.000
_cell.length_b   1.000
_cell.length_c   1.000
_cell.angle_alpha   90.00
_cell.angle_beta   90.00
_cell.angle_gamma   90.00
#
_symmetry.space_group_name_H-M   'P 1'
#
loop_
_entity.id
_entity.type
_entity.pdbx_description
1 polymer ?
#
loop_
_entity_poly.entity_id
_entity_poly.type
_entity_poly.pdbx_seq_one_letter_code
_entity_poly.pdbx_strand_id
1 'polypeptide(L)'
;MGRRLDIVYLVFFIIHLPVMFVVDLTPFYPASIKPAFMTALRSYYVTTYRDQFFIAPPAWFTTYLYMELLYHVPLTLFAIRALWSAPLKPKAMLHLLLFSAQAGLTTLTCIAEALSWDRTLEEQGRLMGLYLPYVAFAVLMGVDMFGRLSNVVEGAAGGEEKKRV
;
A
#
# COMPACT_ATOMS: atom_id res chain seq x y z
N MET A 1 11.10 -8.68 17.91
CA MET A 1 10.77 -7.35 17.35
C MET A 1 9.30 -7.20 16.90
N GLY A 2 8.42 -8.19 17.10
CA GLY A 2 7.16 -8.27 16.33
C GLY A 2 6.06 -7.25 16.66
N ARG A 3 5.66 -7.14 17.94
CA ARG A 3 4.41 -6.45 18.29
C ARG A 3 4.41 -4.94 18.00
N ARG A 4 5.56 -4.25 18.13
CA ARG A 4 5.64 -2.80 17.88
C ARG A 4 5.47 -2.48 16.39
N LEU A 5 6.12 -3.25 15.52
CA LEU A 5 5.95 -3.11 14.06
C LEU A 5 4.54 -3.51 13.63
N ASP A 6 3.96 -4.56 14.21
CA ASP A 6 2.57 -4.95 13.92
C ASP A 6 1.57 -3.81 14.22
N ILE A 7 1.81 -3.02 15.26
CA ILE A 7 0.99 -1.83 15.58
C ILE A 7 1.19 -0.73 14.53
N VAL A 8 2.43 -0.50 14.07
CA VAL A 8 2.70 0.46 12.98
C VAL A 8 1.95 0.06 11.72
N TYR A 9 2.00 -1.22 11.34
CA TYR A 9 1.27 -1.72 10.18
C TYR A 9 -0.24 -1.61 10.37
N LEU A 10 -0.74 -1.91 11.57
CA LEU A 10 -2.17 -1.79 11.89
C LEU A 10 -2.66 -0.35 11.72
N VAL A 11 -1.93 0.62 12.29
CA VAL A 11 -2.26 2.05 12.18
C VAL A 11 -2.24 2.48 10.72
N PHE A 12 -1.23 2.06 9.95
CA PHE A 12 -1.17 2.31 8.51
C PHE A 12 -2.42 1.80 7.81
N PHE A 13 -2.79 0.52 7.98
CA PHE A 13 -3.95 -0.06 7.29
C PHE A 13 -5.28 0.60 7.71
N ILE A 14 -5.42 1.00 8.98
CA ILE A 14 -6.61 1.73 9.45
C ILE A 14 -6.72 3.10 8.76
N ILE A 15 -5.62 3.83 8.60
CA ILE A 15 -5.59 5.14 7.94
C ILE A 15 -5.71 4.99 6.42
N HIS A 16 -5.06 3.99 5.85
CA HIS A 16 -4.99 3.78 4.41
C HIS A 16 -6.35 3.37 3.83
N LEU A 17 -7.15 2.61 4.59
CA LEU A 17 -8.49 2.19 4.14
C LEU A 17 -9.40 3.37 3.72
N PRO A 18 -9.67 4.39 4.55
CA PRO A 18 -10.46 5.53 4.13
C PRO A 18 -9.75 6.36 3.05
N VAL A 19 -8.41 6.45 3.06
CA VAL A 19 -7.65 7.15 2.02
C VAL A 19 -7.89 6.52 0.64
N MET A 20 -7.81 5.18 0.52
CA MET A 20 -8.11 4.49 -0.75
C MET A 20 -9.51 4.83 -1.25
N PHE A 21 -10.53 4.77 -0.39
CA PHE A 21 -11.90 5.07 -0.82
C PHE A 21 -12.12 6.55 -1.18
N VAL A 22 -11.48 7.47 -0.46
CA VAL A 22 -11.70 8.91 -0.59
C VAL A 22 -10.83 9.54 -1.69
N VAL A 23 -9.66 8.96 -1.96
CA VAL A 23 -8.67 9.52 -2.89
C VAL A 23 -8.58 8.63 -4.12
N ASP A 24 -8.08 7.41 -3.97
CA ASP A 24 -7.64 6.58 -5.09
C ASP A 24 -8.82 6.01 -5.90
N LEU A 25 -9.83 5.51 -5.20
CA LEU A 25 -11.01 4.86 -5.79
C LEU A 25 -12.09 5.86 -6.24
N THR A 26 -11.87 7.16 -6.04
CA THR A 26 -12.77 8.24 -6.47
C THR A 26 -13.26 8.11 -7.92
N PRO A 27 -12.41 7.72 -8.91
CA PRO A 27 -12.85 7.57 -10.30
C PRO A 27 -13.96 6.52 -10.49
N PHE A 28 -14.06 5.51 -9.62
CA PHE A 28 -15.08 4.45 -9.73
C PHE A 28 -16.45 4.83 -9.16
N TYR A 29 -16.54 5.93 -8.39
CA TYR A 29 -17.82 6.38 -7.87
C TYR A 29 -18.67 7.00 -8.99
N PRO A 30 -19.92 6.52 -9.20
CA PRO A 30 -20.85 7.19 -10.09
C PRO A 30 -21.18 8.58 -9.53
N ALA A 31 -21.46 9.52 -10.44
CA ALA A 31 -21.72 10.92 -10.07
C ALA A 31 -22.87 11.08 -9.08
N SER A 32 -23.85 10.17 -9.09
CA SER A 32 -25.03 10.20 -8.22
C SER A 32 -24.74 9.96 -6.74
N ILE A 33 -23.65 9.24 -6.40
CA ILE A 33 -23.33 8.89 -5.02
C ILE A 33 -22.03 9.53 -4.53
N LYS A 34 -21.30 10.22 -5.42
CA LYS A 34 -20.02 10.87 -5.10
C LYS A 34 -20.27 12.11 -4.22
N PRO A 35 -19.82 12.11 -2.96
CA PRO A 35 -19.94 13.29 -2.09
C PRO A 35 -19.16 14.49 -2.65
N ALA A 36 -19.72 15.69 -2.47
CA ALA A 36 -19.10 16.92 -2.96
C ALA A 36 -17.70 17.19 -2.39
N PHE A 37 -17.45 16.79 -1.13
CA PHE A 37 -16.14 17.00 -0.49
C PHE A 37 -15.02 16.22 -1.20
N MET A 38 -15.30 15.06 -1.81
CA MET A 38 -14.30 14.28 -2.54
C MET A 38 -13.83 15.04 -3.78
N THR A 39 -14.75 15.72 -4.48
CA THR A 39 -14.40 16.61 -5.60
C THR A 39 -13.59 17.81 -5.13
N ALA A 40 -13.97 18.43 -4.01
CA ALA A 40 -13.21 19.55 -3.44
C ALA A 40 -11.79 19.14 -3.02
N LEU A 41 -11.66 17.97 -2.38
CA LEU A 41 -10.37 17.39 -2.00
C LEU A 41 -9.52 17.09 -3.24
N ARG A 42 -10.10 16.50 -4.29
CA ARG A 42 -9.40 16.23 -5.54
C ARG A 42 -8.92 17.52 -6.22
N SER A 43 -9.75 18.55 -6.25
CA SER A 43 -9.37 19.87 -6.77
C SER A 43 -8.20 20.46 -5.98
N TYR A 44 -8.28 20.47 -4.64
CA TYR A 44 -7.18 20.88 -3.77
C TYR A 44 -5.90 20.09 -4.08
N TYR A 45 -5.99 18.76 -4.12
CA TYR A 45 -4.86 17.89 -4.39
C TYR A 45 -4.19 18.20 -5.74
N VAL A 46 -4.98 18.33 -6.81
CA VAL A 46 -4.47 18.67 -8.13
C VAL A 46 -3.82 20.05 -8.14
N THR A 47 -4.42 21.05 -7.49
CA THR A 47 -3.85 22.40 -7.42
C THR A 47 -2.54 22.44 -6.63
N THR A 48 -2.44 21.66 -5.56
CA THR A 48 -1.27 21.64 -4.67
C THR A 48 -0.16 20.78 -5.25
N TYR A 49 -0.45 19.56 -5.70
CA TYR A 49 0.57 18.58 -6.07
C TYR A 49 0.80 18.46 -7.56
N ARG A 50 -0.10 19.01 -8.41
CA ARG A 50 -0.08 18.92 -9.87
C ARG A 50 0.09 17.50 -10.41
N ASP A 51 -0.24 16.50 -9.61
CA ASP A 51 -0.04 15.08 -9.88
C ASP A 51 -0.77 14.67 -11.17
N GLN A 52 -0.02 14.24 -12.19
CA GLN A 52 -0.60 13.95 -13.51
C GLN A 52 -1.50 12.72 -13.49
N PHE A 53 -1.31 11.79 -12.55
CA PHE A 53 -2.20 10.64 -12.39
C PHE A 53 -3.62 11.06 -12.01
N PHE A 54 -3.78 12.24 -11.40
CA PHE A 54 -5.08 12.80 -11.03
C PHE A 54 -5.61 13.82 -12.04
N ILE A 55 -4.83 14.17 -13.07
CA ILE A 55 -5.21 15.14 -14.11
C ILE A 55 -5.50 14.41 -15.42
N ALA A 56 -4.53 13.66 -15.93
CA ALA A 56 -4.56 12.96 -17.20
C ALA A 56 -3.85 11.61 -17.04
N PRO A 57 -4.45 10.64 -16.31
CA PRO A 57 -3.80 9.37 -16.04
C PRO A 57 -3.54 8.59 -17.33
N PRO A 58 -2.36 7.96 -17.46
CA PRO A 58 -2.11 6.99 -18.52
C PRO A 58 -3.00 5.76 -18.32
N ALA A 59 -3.29 5.04 -19.40
CA ALA A 59 -4.21 3.90 -19.36
C ALA A 59 -3.80 2.80 -18.37
N TRP A 60 -2.48 2.58 -18.19
CA TRP A 60 -1.97 1.59 -17.24
C TRP A 60 -2.29 1.95 -15.78
N PHE A 61 -2.49 3.23 -15.44
CA PHE A 61 -2.77 3.65 -14.07
C PHE A 61 -4.13 3.13 -13.58
N THR A 62 -5.11 3.02 -14.49
CA THR A 62 -6.41 2.42 -14.18
C THR A 62 -6.28 0.96 -13.72
N THR A 63 -5.31 0.21 -14.25
CA THR A 63 -5.01 -1.16 -13.77
C THR A 63 -4.58 -1.16 -12.31
N TYR A 64 -3.80 -0.18 -11.87
CA TYR A 64 -3.39 -0.06 -10.45
C TYR A 64 -4.57 0.28 -9.55
N LEU A 65 -5.49 1.15 -10.00
CA LEU A 65 -6.73 1.41 -9.25
C LEU A 65 -7.60 0.15 -9.10
N TYR A 66 -7.66 -0.70 -10.14
CA TYR A 66 -8.33 -2.00 -10.03
C TYR A 66 -7.61 -2.95 -9.07
N MET A 67 -6.27 -2.97 -9.07
CA MET A 67 -5.50 -3.74 -8.11
C MET A 67 -5.78 -3.28 -6.67
N GLU A 68 -5.89 -1.98 -6.44
CA GLU A 68 -6.28 -1.44 -5.13
C GLU A 68 -7.69 -1.87 -4.73
N LEU A 69 -8.66 -1.70 -5.63
CA LEU A 69 -10.05 -2.06 -5.38
C LEU A 69 -10.23 -3.55 -5.10
N LEU A 70 -9.64 -4.40 -5.94
CA LEU A 70 -9.91 -5.83 -5.95
C LEU A 70 -8.99 -6.62 -5.00
N TYR A 71 -7.78 -6.11 -4.72
CA TYR A 71 -6.83 -6.79 -3.84
C TYR A 71 -6.55 -5.99 -2.56
N HIS A 72 -6.20 -4.70 -2.64
CA HIS A 72 -5.78 -3.96 -1.44
C HIS A 72 -6.93 -3.73 -0.46
N VAL A 73 -8.13 -3.38 -0.93
CA VAL A 73 -9.30 -3.17 -0.07
C VAL A 73 -9.67 -4.42 0.75
N PRO A 74 -9.97 -5.59 0.13
CA PRO A 74 -10.32 -6.79 0.90
C PRO A 74 -9.16 -7.26 1.78
N LEU A 75 -7.93 -7.13 1.30
CA LEU A 75 -6.77 -7.48 2.10
C LEU A 75 -6.58 -6.55 3.30
N THR A 76 -6.81 -5.25 3.15
CA THR A 76 -6.67 -4.27 4.24
C THR A 76 -7.63 -4.61 5.38
N LEU A 77 -8.88 -4.95 5.07
CA LEU A 77 -9.86 -5.39 6.07
C LEU A 77 -9.38 -6.65 6.81
N PHE A 78 -8.87 -7.63 6.07
CA PHE A 78 -8.27 -8.84 6.65
C PHE A 78 -7.03 -8.52 7.51
N ALA A 79 -6.14 -7.64 7.03
CA ALA A 79 -4.89 -7.28 7.68
C ALA A 79 -5.13 -6.57 9.01
N ILE A 80 -6.09 -5.63 9.07
CA ILE A 80 -6.50 -4.96 10.31
C ILE A 80 -6.89 -6.01 11.35
N ARG A 81 -7.75 -6.97 10.96
CA ARG A 81 -8.23 -8.02 11.85
C ARG A 81 -7.11 -8.98 12.29
N ALA A 82 -6.16 -9.29 11.41
CA ALA A 82 -5.03 -10.17 11.69
C ALA A 82 -4.00 -9.52 12.61
N LEU A 83 -3.65 -8.25 12.37
CA LEU A 83 -2.70 -7.48 13.15
C LEU A 83 -3.25 -7.14 14.55
N TRP A 84 -4.55 -6.91 14.66
CA TRP A 84 -5.22 -6.69 15.96
C TRP A 84 -5.10 -7.91 16.87
N SER A 85 -5.39 -9.11 16.35
CA SER A 85 -5.44 -10.37 17.12
C SER A 85 -4.13 -11.13 17.20
N ALA A 86 -2.99 -10.43 17.24
CA ALA A 86 -1.66 -11.03 17.34
C ALA A 86 -1.60 -12.25 18.29
N PRO A 87 -0.74 -13.26 18.00
CA PRO A 87 0.33 -13.27 17.00
C PRO A 87 -0.15 -13.48 15.56
N LEU A 88 0.59 -12.91 14.60
CA LEU A 88 0.33 -13.14 13.17
C LEU A 88 0.52 -14.61 12.81
N LYS A 89 -0.43 -15.16 12.06
CA LYS A 89 -0.31 -16.50 11.47
C LYS A 89 0.53 -16.43 10.18
N PRO A 90 1.24 -17.51 9.77
CA PRO A 90 2.04 -17.51 8.55
C PRO A 90 1.27 -17.06 7.30
N LYS A 91 0.01 -17.46 7.15
CA LYS A 91 -0.85 -17.01 6.06
C LYS A 91 -1.05 -15.48 6.04
N ALA A 92 -1.19 -14.85 7.20
CA ALA A 92 -1.32 -13.39 7.28
C ALA A 92 -0.01 -12.71 6.88
N MET A 93 1.13 -13.23 7.34
CA MET A 93 2.45 -12.72 6.95
C MET A 93 2.66 -12.80 5.43
N LEU A 94 2.21 -13.90 4.80
CA LEU A 94 2.31 -14.08 3.35
C LEU A 94 1.53 -13.00 2.59
N HIS A 95 0.28 -12.73 3.00
CA HIS A 95 -0.50 -11.69 2.37
C HIS A 95 0.07 -10.28 2.59
N LEU A 96 0.61 -10.00 3.78
CA LEU A 96 1.28 -8.73 4.08
C LEU A 96 2.55 -8.55 3.22
N LEU A 97 3.30 -9.63 2.96
CA LEU A 97 4.45 -9.62 2.05
C LEU A 97 4.04 -9.38 0.59
N LEU A 98 2.97 -10.03 0.13
CA LEU A 98 2.46 -9.82 -1.22
C LEU A 98 1.96 -8.37 -1.42
N PHE A 99 1.26 -7.83 -0.43
CA PHE A 99 0.85 -6.43 -0.45
C PHE A 99 2.03 -5.47 -0.47
N SER A 100 3.04 -5.68 0.38
CA SER A 100 4.19 -4.79 0.42
C SER A 100 4.95 -4.80 -0.91
N ALA A 101 5.14 -5.97 -1.52
CA ALA A 101 5.77 -6.07 -2.84
C ALA A 101 4.96 -5.34 -3.91
N GLN A 102 3.64 -5.59 -3.97
CA GLN A 102 2.77 -4.98 -4.97
C GLN A 102 2.63 -3.46 -4.78
N ALA A 103 2.33 -2.99 -3.56
CA ALA A 103 2.21 -1.58 -3.23
C ALA A 103 3.54 -0.84 -3.44
N GLY A 104 4.66 -1.47 -3.05
CA GLY A 104 5.99 -0.92 -3.28
C GLY A 104 6.30 -0.78 -4.77
N LEU A 105 6.03 -1.80 -5.59
CA LEU A 105 6.28 -1.77 -7.03
C LEU A 105 5.41 -0.74 -7.74
N THR A 106 4.10 -0.74 -7.50
CA THR A 106 3.16 0.21 -8.12
C THR A 106 3.51 1.65 -7.76
N THR A 107 3.82 1.92 -6.49
CA THR A 107 4.26 3.25 -6.04
C THR A 107 5.60 3.63 -6.64
N LEU A 108 6.56 2.70 -6.73
CA LEU A 108 7.85 2.95 -7.36
C LEU A 108 7.70 3.28 -8.85
N THR A 109 6.80 2.61 -9.57
CA THR A 109 6.45 2.96 -10.95
C THR A 109 5.91 4.38 -11.03
N CYS A 110 4.99 4.76 -10.14
CA CYS A 110 4.45 6.13 -10.07
C CYS A 110 5.55 7.16 -9.79
N ILE A 111 6.48 6.87 -8.88
CA ILE A 111 7.64 7.72 -8.61
C ILE A 111 8.50 7.87 -9.87
N ALA A 112 8.86 6.78 -10.52
CA ALA A 112 9.72 6.80 -11.70
C ALA A 112 9.15 7.67 -12.82
N GLU A 113 7.84 7.55 -13.08
CA GLU A 113 7.16 8.43 -14.04
C GLU A 113 7.05 9.86 -13.53
N ALA A 114 6.75 10.06 -12.23
CA ALA A 114 6.65 11.40 -11.66
C ALA A 114 7.96 12.21 -11.74
N LEU A 115 9.10 11.53 -11.63
CA LEU A 115 10.44 12.12 -11.79
C LEU A 115 10.74 12.53 -13.24
N SER A 116 9.99 12.02 -14.22
CA SER A 116 10.16 12.36 -15.65
C SER A 116 9.37 13.61 -16.08
N TRP A 117 8.45 14.09 -15.24
CA TRP A 117 7.60 15.22 -15.56
C TRP A 117 8.36 16.56 -15.46
N ASP A 118 8.04 17.50 -16.34
CA ASP A 118 8.59 18.86 -16.28
C ASP A 118 8.04 19.60 -15.06
N ARG A 119 8.91 19.82 -14.06
CA ARG A 119 8.59 20.41 -12.75
C ARG A 119 9.78 21.10 -12.14
N THR A 120 9.50 22.06 -11.29
CA THR A 120 10.52 22.63 -10.40
C THR A 120 10.92 21.64 -9.30
N LEU A 121 12.12 21.79 -8.75
CA LEU A 121 12.60 20.97 -7.63
C LEU A 121 11.67 21.03 -6.41
N GLU A 122 11.04 22.18 -6.16
CA GLU A 122 10.10 22.35 -5.06
C GLU A 122 8.81 21.55 -5.29
N GLU A 123 8.21 21.66 -6.47
CA GLU A 123 7.01 20.89 -6.84
C GLU A 123 7.27 19.38 -6.79
N GLN A 124 8.44 18.97 -7.26
CA GLN A 124 8.87 17.58 -7.20
C GLN A 124 9.08 17.11 -5.76
N GLY A 125 9.77 17.89 -4.93
CA GLY A 125 9.98 17.58 -3.51
C GLY A 125 8.67 17.44 -2.75
N ARG A 126 7.70 18.33 -3.01
CA ARG A 126 6.36 18.26 -2.41
C ARG A 126 5.60 17.00 -2.79
N LEU A 127 5.67 16.58 -4.05
CA LEU A 127 5.05 15.33 -4.51
C LEU A 127 5.77 14.09 -3.95
N MET A 128 7.10 14.08 -3.94
CA MET A 128 7.89 12.98 -3.39
C MET A 128 7.67 12.82 -1.89
N GLY A 129 7.38 13.91 -1.17
CA GLY A 129 6.97 13.88 0.23
C GLY A 129 5.70 13.07 0.49
N LEU A 130 4.83 12.88 -0.53
CA LEU A 130 3.67 11.99 -0.45
C LEU A 130 4.04 10.53 -0.74
N TYR A 131 4.80 10.27 -1.81
CA TYR A 131 5.07 8.91 -2.28
C TYR A 131 6.14 8.16 -1.51
N LEU A 132 7.24 8.84 -1.12
CA LEU A 132 8.38 8.18 -0.46
C LEU A 132 7.99 7.47 0.85
N PRO A 133 7.12 8.04 1.72
CA PRO A 133 6.62 7.32 2.89
C PRO A 133 5.97 5.97 2.57
N TYR A 134 5.19 5.87 1.48
CA TYR A 134 4.55 4.61 1.07
C TYR A 134 5.57 3.56 0.63
N VAL A 135 6.58 3.94 -0.16
CA VAL A 135 7.65 3.01 -0.56
C VAL A 135 8.49 2.59 0.65
N ALA A 136 8.86 3.53 1.52
CA ALA A 136 9.60 3.22 2.74
C ALA A 136 8.82 2.24 3.64
N PHE A 137 7.51 2.47 3.80
CA PHE A 137 6.62 1.56 4.52
C PHE A 137 6.55 0.17 3.86
N ALA A 138 6.41 0.12 2.54
CA ALA A 138 6.39 -1.13 1.79
C ALA A 138 7.68 -1.92 1.97
N VAL A 139 8.85 -1.28 1.84
CA VAL A 139 10.15 -1.93 2.06
C VAL A 139 10.28 -2.46 3.49
N LEU A 140 9.94 -1.64 4.49
CA LEU A 140 9.98 -2.03 5.90
C LEU A 140 9.13 -3.27 6.17
N MET A 141 7.87 -3.27 5.71
CA MET A 141 6.96 -4.40 5.91
C MET A 141 7.39 -5.63 5.10
N GLY A 142 7.89 -5.44 3.87
CA GLY A 142 8.40 -6.54 3.04
C GLY A 142 9.57 -7.26 3.70
N VAL A 143 10.58 -6.52 4.16
CA VAL A 143 11.75 -7.10 4.83
C VAL A 143 11.34 -7.82 6.12
N ASP A 144 10.47 -7.22 6.94
CA ASP A 144 9.99 -7.84 8.19
C ASP A 144 9.19 -9.12 7.92
N MET A 145 8.21 -9.09 7.00
CA MET A 145 7.39 -10.27 6.69
C MET A 145 8.21 -11.38 6.05
N PHE A 146 9.15 -11.05 5.16
CA PHE A 146 10.07 -12.00 4.57
C PHE A 146 10.90 -12.71 5.64
N GLY A 147 11.56 -11.95 6.53
CA GLY A 147 12.38 -12.53 7.59
C GLY A 147 11.58 -13.43 8.55
N ARG A 148 10.37 -13.01 8.94
CA ARG A 148 9.49 -13.83 9.80
C ARG A 148 9.04 -15.12 9.10
N LEU A 149 8.68 -15.05 7.82
CA LEU A 149 8.28 -16.23 7.04
C LEU A 149 9.44 -17.19 6.81
N SER A 150 10.64 -16.70 6.50
CA SER A 150 11.83 -17.54 6.33
C SER A 150 12.11 -18.37 7.59
N ASN A 151 12.03 -17.76 8.77
CA ASN A 151 12.18 -18.47 10.04
C ASN A 151 11.11 -19.58 10.24
N VAL A 152 9.87 -19.35 9.79
CA VAL A 152 8.80 -20.36 9.85
C VAL A 152 9.10 -21.53 8.90
N VAL A 153 9.54 -21.23 7.68
CA VAL A 153 9.86 -22.25 6.67
C VAL A 153 11.06 -23.09 7.10
N GLU A 154 12.14 -22.45 7.56
CA GLU A 154 13.34 -23.14 8.06
C GLU A 154 13.04 -24.00 9.29
N GLY A 155 12.23 -23.48 10.22
CA GLY A 155 11.78 -24.23 11.40
C GLY A 155 10.94 -25.46 11.05
N ALA A 156 10.09 -25.37 10.01
CA ALA A 156 9.31 -26.51 9.53
C ALA A 156 10.21 -27.58 8.89
N ALA A 157 11.16 -27.17 8.05
CA ALA A 157 12.10 -28.08 7.38
C ALA A 157 12.96 -28.87 8.38
N GLY A 158 13.52 -28.21 9.40
CA GLY A 158 14.31 -28.88 10.44
C GLY A 158 13.49 -29.79 11.36
N GLY A 159 12.19 -29.53 11.50
CA GLY A 159 11.26 -30.38 12.25
C GLY A 159 10.90 -31.68 11.51
N GLU A 160 10.82 -31.64 10.18
CA GLU A 160 10.62 -32.84 9.37
C GLU A 160 11.85 -33.74 9.35
N GLU A 161 13.05 -33.16 9.30
CA GLU A 161 14.30 -33.92 9.35
C GLU A 161 14.43 -34.72 10.66
N LYS A 162 14.11 -34.09 11.81
CA LYS A 162 14.12 -34.77 13.12
C LYS A 162 13.08 -35.87 13.30
N LYS A 163 11.97 -35.86 12.53
CA LYS A 163 10.96 -36.94 12.57
C LYS A 163 11.34 -38.15 11.72
N ARG A 164 12.31 -38.01 10.82
CA ARG A 164 12.77 -39.07 9.92
C ARG A 164 13.97 -39.86 10.46
N VAL A 165 14.55 -39.42 11.57
CA VAL A 165 15.65 -40.06 12.31
C VAL A 165 15.07 -40.75 13.55
#